data_AF-A0A9D9XF28-F1
#
_entry.id   AF-A0A9D9XF28-F1
#
_cell.length_a   1.000
_cell.length_b   1.000
_cell.length_c   1.000
_cell.angle_alpha   90.00
_cell.angle_beta   90.00
_cell.angle_gamma   90.00
#
_symmetry.space_group_name_H-M   'P 1'
#
loop_
_entity.id
_entity.type
_entity.pdbx_description
1 polymer ?
#
loop_
_entity_poly.entity_id
_entity_poly.type
_entity_poly.pdbx_seq_one_letter_code
_entity_poly.pdbx_strand_id
1 'polypeptide(L)'
;MQLSDRTIGGWLEYWAEQTPDKECIVYSDRDLRFTWKDFDQRVNELSKGLLAIGIEKGHHVGIWATNVPDWLTFLFATAKIGAVLVTVNTNYKQHE
;
A
#
# COMPACT_ATOMS: atom_id res chain seq x y z
N MET A 1 -9.80 -23.76 -6.18
CA MET A 1 -9.26 -22.43 -5.85
C MET A 1 -8.21 -22.63 -4.78
N GLN A 2 -6.93 -22.39 -5.08
CA GLN A 2 -5.85 -22.58 -4.10
C GLN A 2 -5.72 -21.30 -3.28
N LEU A 3 -5.88 -21.41 -1.97
CA LEU A 3 -5.61 -20.31 -1.04
C LEU A 3 -4.11 -20.27 -0.74
N SER A 4 -3.57 -19.07 -0.50
CA SER A 4 -2.16 -18.86 -0.16
C SER A 4 -2.03 -18.43 1.30
N ASP A 5 -1.01 -18.94 1.98
CA ASP A 5 -0.65 -18.53 3.35
C ASP A 5 0.15 -17.22 3.40
N ARG A 6 0.49 -16.64 2.24
CA ARG A 6 1.27 -15.41 2.14
C ARG A 6 0.39 -14.18 2.35
N THR A 7 0.86 -13.24 3.18
CA THR A 7 0.17 -11.96 3.41
C THR A 7 0.25 -11.06 2.17
N ILE A 8 -0.58 -10.01 2.12
CA ILE A 8 -0.52 -9.00 1.05
C ILE A 8 0.87 -8.34 0.98
N GLY A 9 1.46 -7.99 2.13
CA GLY A 9 2.83 -7.49 2.20
C GLY A 9 3.86 -8.51 1.69
N GLY A 10 3.70 -9.78 2.05
CA GLY A 10 4.58 -10.85 1.59
C GLY A 10 4.48 -11.12 0.08
N TRP A 11 3.34 -10.87 -0.55
CA TRP A 11 3.19 -10.96 -2.01
C TRP A 11 3.92 -9.83 -2.74
N LEU A 12 3.93 -8.63 -2.17
CA LEU A 12 4.73 -7.53 -2.72
C LEU A 12 6.23 -7.87 -2.65
N GLU A 13 6.71 -8.34 -1.50
CA GLU A 13 8.11 -8.76 -1.31
C GLU A 13 8.50 -9.87 -2.29
N TYR A 14 7.62 -10.87 -2.46
CA TYR A 14 7.84 -11.95 -3.42
C TYR A 14 8.08 -11.42 -4.83
N TRP A 15 7.23 -10.52 -5.35
CA TRP A 15 7.39 -10.02 -6.71
C TRP A 15 8.54 -9.03 -6.86
N ALA A 16 8.87 -8.27 -5.80
CA ALA A 16 10.06 -7.44 -5.73
C ALA A 16 11.35 -8.28 -5.81
N GLU A 17 11.34 -9.51 -5.30
CA GLU A 17 12.46 -10.44 -5.44
C GLU A 17 12.47 -11.18 -6.79
N GLN A 18 11.31 -11.67 -7.25
CA GLN A 18 11.24 -12.52 -8.45
C GLN A 18 11.37 -11.72 -9.75
N THR A 19 10.82 -10.51 -9.81
CA THR A 19 10.80 -9.68 -11.02
C THR A 19 11.04 -8.21 -10.68
N PRO A 20 12.20 -7.86 -10.07
CA PRO A 20 12.44 -6.53 -9.48
C PRO A 20 12.23 -5.38 -10.46
N ASP A 21 12.72 -5.53 -11.70
CA ASP A 21 12.76 -4.45 -12.69
C ASP A 21 11.48 -4.35 -13.55
N LYS A 22 10.49 -5.23 -13.31
CA LYS A 22 9.22 -5.18 -14.05
C LYS A 22 8.31 -4.13 -13.45
N GLU A 23 7.69 -3.30 -14.30
CA GLU A 23 6.68 -2.32 -13.89
C GLU A 23 5.49 -3.01 -13.18
N CYS A 24 5.11 -2.47 -12.03
CA CYS A 24 3.97 -2.96 -11.24
C CYS A 24 2.88 -1.90 -11.07
N ILE A 25 3.24 -0.62 -11.13
CA ILE A 25 2.32 0.52 -11.02
C ILE A 25 2.67 1.53 -12.12
N VAL A 26 1.65 1.94 -12.87
CA VAL A 26 1.77 2.94 -13.94
C VAL A 26 0.62 3.94 -13.82
N TYR A 27 0.96 5.21 -13.63
CA TYR A 27 0.04 6.34 -13.69
C TYR A 27 0.39 7.18 -14.94
N SER A 28 -0.36 6.96 -16.01
CA SER A 28 -0.12 7.60 -17.31
C SER A 28 -0.37 9.10 -17.31
N ASP A 29 -1.23 9.59 -16.42
CA ASP A 29 -1.58 11.00 -16.27
C ASP A 29 -0.46 11.85 -15.64
N ARG A 30 0.55 11.20 -15.04
CA ARG A 30 1.61 11.86 -14.25
C ARG A 30 3.03 11.44 -14.65
N ASP A 31 3.16 10.66 -15.73
CA ASP A 31 4.43 10.00 -16.14
C ASP A 31 5.14 9.30 -14.97
N LEU A 32 4.36 8.65 -14.10
CA LEU A 32 4.87 7.98 -12.91
C LEU A 32 4.80 6.46 -13.10
N ARG A 33 5.94 5.81 -12.96
CA ARG A 33 6.12 4.36 -13.08
C ARG A 33 6.92 3.85 -11.90
N PHE A 34 6.48 2.74 -11.33
CA PHE A 34 7.26 1.99 -10.35
C PHE A 34 7.48 0.57 -10.85
N THR A 35 8.73 0.12 -10.76
CA THR A 35 9.04 -1.31 -10.79
C THR A 35 8.62 -1.95 -9.46
N TRP A 36 8.55 -3.28 -9.41
CA TRP A 36 8.27 -3.99 -8.16
C TRP A 36 9.27 -3.62 -7.05
N LYS A 37 10.54 -3.47 -7.40
CA LYS A 37 11.58 -3.06 -6.46
C LYS A 37 11.36 -1.64 -5.93
N ASP A 38 11.06 -0.69 -6.82
CA ASP A 38 10.83 0.70 -6.42
C ASP A 38 9.63 0.82 -5.49
N PHE A 39 8.55 0.09 -5.81
CA PHE A 39 7.34 0.13 -5.02
C PHE A 39 7.52 -0.53 -3.65
N ASP A 40 8.22 -1.67 -3.56
CA ASP A 40 8.54 -2.29 -2.27
C ASP A 40 9.40 -1.38 -1.39
N GLN A 41 10.43 -0.73 -1.96
CA GLN A 41 11.24 0.24 -1.23
C GLN A 41 10.37 1.39 -0.69
N ARG A 42 9.52 1.97 -1.54
CA ARG A 42 8.59 3.05 -1.14
C ARG A 42 7.67 2.62 -0.01
N VAL A 43 7.12 1.41 -0.09
CA VAL A 43 6.25 0.82 0.94
C VAL A 43 7.02 0.60 2.24
N ASN A 44 8.27 0.13 2.18
CA ASN A 44 9.11 -0.08 3.36
C ASN A 44 9.43 1.23 4.08
N GLU A 45 9.69 2.31 3.34
CA GLU A 45 9.91 3.64 3.90
C GLU A 45 8.67 4.15 4.64
N LEU A 46 7.48 4.05 4.02
CA LEU A 46 6.23 4.44 4.68
C LEU A 46 5.94 3.56 5.90
N SER A 47 6.16 2.24 5.81
CA SER A 47 5.95 1.30 6.91
C SER A 47 6.76 1.69 8.15
N LYS A 48 8.05 2.05 7.95
CA LYS A 48 8.92 2.54 9.03
C LYS A 48 8.41 3.86 9.61
N GLY A 49 7.95 4.77 8.76
CA GLY A 49 7.35 6.04 9.21
C GLY A 49 6.09 5.84 10.06
N LEU A 50 5.20 4.94 9.64
CA LEU A 50 3.98 4.60 10.38
C LEU A 50 4.30 4.00 11.76
N LEU A 51 5.26 3.07 11.82
CA LEU A 51 5.74 2.53 13.09
C LEU A 51 6.35 3.62 13.99
N ALA A 52 7.14 4.53 13.41
CA ALA A 52 7.78 5.61 14.16
C ALA A 52 6.79 6.60 14.80
N ILE A 53 5.59 6.76 14.23
CA ILE A 53 4.51 7.59 14.80
C ILE A 53 3.52 6.79 15.67
N GLY A 54 3.82 5.51 15.96
CA GLY A 54 3.02 4.69 16.89
C GLY A 54 1.84 3.95 16.25
N ILE A 55 1.81 3.77 14.93
CA ILE A 55 0.86 2.85 14.30
C ILE A 55 1.37 1.42 14.48
N GLU A 56 0.56 0.58 15.10
CA GLU A 56 0.92 -0.80 15.46
C GLU A 56 -0.05 -1.81 14.85
N LYS A 57 0.29 -3.09 15.00
CA LYS A 57 -0.55 -4.20 14.56
C LYS A 57 -1.96 -4.09 15.17
N GLY A 58 -2.98 -4.19 14.34
CA GLY A 58 -4.39 -4.10 14.73
C GLY A 58 -4.95 -2.68 14.81
N HIS A 59 -4.11 -1.63 14.73
CA HIS A 59 -4.63 -0.26 14.59
C HIS A 59 -5.36 -0.09 13.26
N HIS A 60 -6.46 0.66 13.30
CA HIS A 60 -7.26 0.97 12.11
C HIS A 60 -6.85 2.33 11.55
N VAL A 61 -6.46 2.36 10.29
CA VAL A 61 -5.98 3.56 9.59
C VAL A 61 -7.00 3.93 8.51
N GLY A 62 -7.78 4.98 8.77
CA GLY A 62 -8.73 5.52 7.79
C GLY A 62 -8.02 6.27 6.68
N ILE A 63 -8.25 5.87 5.43
CA ILE A 63 -7.72 6.55 4.24
C ILE A 63 -8.87 7.17 3.45
N TRP A 64 -8.90 8.49 3.45
CA TRP A 64 -9.79 9.30 2.62
C TRP A 64 -8.97 9.92 1.49
N ALA A 65 -8.87 9.22 0.37
CA ALA A 65 -8.16 9.69 -0.82
C ALA A 65 -8.78 9.10 -2.09
N THR A 66 -8.56 9.77 -3.22
CA THR A 66 -8.91 9.28 -4.56
C THR A 66 -7.85 8.29 -5.08
N ASN A 67 -7.88 7.95 -6.36
CA ASN A 67 -6.89 7.09 -7.02
C ASN A 67 -5.56 7.82 -7.24
N VAL A 68 -4.87 8.13 -6.14
CA VAL A 68 -3.51 8.67 -6.12
C VAL A 68 -2.50 7.56 -5.83
N PRO A 69 -1.24 7.66 -6.30
CA PRO A 69 -0.21 6.65 -6.07
C PRO A 69 -0.01 6.28 -4.60
N ASP A 70 -0.10 7.27 -3.71
CA ASP A 70 0.07 7.10 -2.26
C ASP A 70 -0.97 6.18 -1.64
N TRP A 71 -2.18 6.10 -2.22
CA TRP A 71 -3.22 5.21 -1.71
C TRP A 71 -2.76 3.75 -1.72
N LEU A 72 -2.11 3.31 -2.80
CA LEU A 72 -1.52 1.98 -2.89
C LEU A 72 -0.34 1.83 -1.92
N THR A 73 0.49 2.87 -1.76
CA THR A 73 1.59 2.83 -0.79
C THR A 73 1.06 2.60 0.65
N PHE A 74 0.00 3.30 1.05
CA PHE A 74 -0.65 3.12 2.36
C PHE A 74 -1.25 1.72 2.52
N LEU A 75 -1.91 1.19 1.48
CA LEU A 75 -2.46 -0.17 1.51
C LEU A 75 -1.41 -1.22 1.83
N PHE A 76 -0.30 -1.23 1.09
CA PHE A 76 0.75 -2.21 1.33
C PHE A 76 1.52 -1.93 2.62
N ALA A 77 1.77 -0.67 2.98
CA ALA A 77 2.50 -0.33 4.19
C ALA A 77 1.73 -0.76 5.45
N THR A 78 0.45 -0.45 5.53
CA THR A 78 -0.42 -0.89 6.64
C THR A 78 -0.50 -2.43 6.71
N ALA A 79 -0.64 -3.10 5.57
CA ALA A 79 -0.65 -4.56 5.50
C ALA A 79 0.68 -5.19 5.99
N LYS A 80 1.83 -4.60 5.65
CA LYS A 80 3.15 -5.08 6.10
C LYS A 80 3.32 -4.99 7.61
N ILE A 81 2.84 -3.93 8.23
CA ILE A 81 2.96 -3.73 9.70
C ILE A 81 1.82 -4.38 10.49
N GLY A 82 0.84 -4.98 9.80
CA GLY A 82 -0.32 -5.63 10.41
C GLY A 82 -1.40 -4.67 10.90
N ALA A 83 -1.38 -3.42 10.45
CA ALA A 83 -2.48 -2.47 10.64
C ALA A 83 -3.62 -2.75 9.64
N VAL A 84 -4.82 -2.26 9.95
CA VAL A 84 -6.02 -2.42 9.13
C VAL A 84 -6.29 -1.12 8.37
N LEU A 85 -6.12 -1.13 7.04
CA LEU A 85 -6.55 0.00 6.22
C LEU A 85 -8.08 0.01 6.13
N VAL A 86 -8.69 1.15 6.45
CA VAL A 86 -10.13 1.39 6.31
C VAL A 86 -10.35 2.42 5.21
N THR A 87 -11.08 2.04 4.17
CA THR A 87 -11.38 2.93 3.05
C THR A 87 -12.52 3.88 3.40
N VAL A 88 -12.33 5.17 3.12
CA VAL A 88 -13.37 6.20 3.29
C VAL A 88 -13.76 6.74 1.92
N ASN A 89 -15.04 6.62 1.57
CA ASN A 89 -15.55 7.09 0.28
C ASN A 89 -15.44 8.62 0.19
N THR A 90 -14.78 9.10 -0.86
CA THR A 90 -14.55 10.54 -1.06
C THR A 90 -15.81 11.34 -1.38
N ASN A 91 -16.90 10.67 -1.75
CA ASN A 91 -18.17 11.30 -2.10
C ASN A 91 -19.10 11.52 -0.90
N TYR A 92 -18.70 11.10 0.31
CA TYR A 92 -19.48 11.41 1.50
C TYR A 92 -19.57 12.92 1.70
N LYS A 93 -20.79 13.41 1.90
CA LYS A 93 -21.09 14.81 2.25
C LYS A 93 -21.45 14.86 3.74
N GLN A 94 -21.19 16.00 4.37
CA GLN A 94 -21.51 16.19 5.80
C GLN A 94 -23.01 15.97 6.09
N HIS A 95 -23.90 16.38 5.18
CA HIS A 95 -25.35 16.22 5.27
C HIS A 95 -25.91 15.82 3.89
N GLU A 96 -27.02 15.07 3.86
CA GLU A 96 -27.82 14.85 2.63
C GLU A 96 -28.45 16.15 2.12
#